data_AF-A0A7M3ZUE4-F1
#
_entry.id   AF-A0A7M3ZUE4-F1
#
_cell.length_a   1.000
_cell.length_b   1.000
_cell.length_c   1.000
_cell.angle_alpha   90.00
_cell.angle_beta   90.00
_cell.angle_gamma   90.00
#
_symmetry.space_group_name_H-M   'P 1'
#
loop_
_entity.id
_entity.type
_entity.pdbx_description
1 polymer ?
#
loop_
_entity_poly.entity_id
_entity_poly.type
_entity_poly.pdbx_seq_one_letter_code
_entity_poly.pdbx_strand_id
1 'polypeptide(L)'
;MVMAGHGEPYIPASESPLELTVRVVIVGILLGILMTAANAYLGLYAGMTVSASIPAAVMSMIILRSLFKDVTILENNAVQTMASAGESLAAGVIFTVPALLVIPNLWDD
;
A
#
# COMPACT_ATOMS: atom_id res chain seq x y z
N MET A 1 17.47 4.70 -18.59
CA MET A 1 17.62 4.61 -17.13
C MET A 1 18.64 5.65 -16.72
N VAL A 2 18.19 6.87 -16.43
CA VAL A 2 19.06 7.95 -16.01
C VAL A 2 19.35 7.72 -14.53
N MET A 3 20.58 7.37 -14.20
CA MET A 3 21.06 7.37 -12.83
C MET A 3 21.43 8.80 -12.50
N ALA A 4 20.76 9.41 -11.52
CA ALA A 4 21.13 10.73 -11.04
C ALA A 4 22.58 10.69 -10.52
N GLY A 5 23.38 11.70 -10.91
CA GLY A 5 24.73 11.87 -10.37
C GLY A 5 24.69 12.10 -8.86
N HIS A 6 25.76 11.74 -8.15
CA HIS A 6 25.88 11.96 -6.70
C HIS A 6 25.58 13.43 -6.33
N GLY A 7 24.44 13.66 -5.67
CA GLY A 7 24.02 14.98 -5.17
C GLY A 7 22.92 15.68 -5.97
N GLU A 8 22.54 15.16 -7.14
CA GLU A 8 21.48 15.73 -7.98
C GLU A 8 20.12 15.02 -7.72
N PRO A 9 19.01 15.75 -7.58
CA PRO A 9 17.67 15.14 -7.48
C PRO A 9 17.34 14.26 -8.69
N TYR A 10 16.66 13.13 -8.47
CA TYR A 10 16.21 12.24 -9.56
C TYR A 10 15.30 12.95 -10.57
N ILE A 11 14.54 13.95 -10.10
CA ILE A 11 13.69 14.82 -10.91
C ILE A 11 14.14 16.25 -10.65
N PRO A 12 14.60 16.99 -11.68
CA PRO A 12 14.94 18.40 -11.56
C PRO A 12 13.73 19.22 -11.11
N ALA A 13 13.94 20.29 -10.34
CA ALA A 13 12.84 21.16 -9.88
C ALA A 13 12.05 21.82 -11.02
N SER A 14 12.59 21.82 -12.25
CA SER A 14 11.92 22.30 -13.46
C SER A 14 10.94 21.30 -14.07
N GLU A 15 10.97 20.04 -13.65
CA GLU A 15 10.15 18.95 -14.19
C GLU A 15 9.14 18.46 -13.14
N SER A 16 7.88 18.26 -13.55
CA SER A 16 6.83 17.71 -12.69
C SER A 16 6.17 16.55 -13.43
N PRO A 17 6.77 15.35 -13.40
CA PRO A 17 6.19 14.17 -14.03
C PRO A 17 4.88 13.79 -13.32
N LEU A 18 3.92 13.20 -14.06
CA LEU A 18 2.68 12.73 -13.44
C LEU A 18 2.94 11.54 -12.51
N GLU A 19 2.74 11.75 -11.21
CA GLU A 19 2.87 10.71 -10.16
C GLU A 19 1.52 10.08 -9.78
N LEU A 20 0.45 10.88 -9.85
CA LEU A 20 -0.91 10.51 -9.45
C LEU A 20 -1.83 10.48 -10.67
N THR A 21 -1.82 9.35 -11.37
CA THR A 21 -2.69 9.09 -12.52
C THR A 21 -3.90 8.23 -12.12
N VAL A 22 -4.96 8.25 -12.93
CA VAL A 22 -6.14 7.41 -12.69
C VAL A 22 -5.77 5.92 -12.60
N ARG A 23 -4.84 5.46 -13.44
CA ARG A 23 -4.33 4.07 -13.39
C ARG A 23 -3.63 3.75 -12.06
N VAL A 24 -2.84 4.68 -11.52
CA VAL A 24 -2.18 4.55 -10.22
C VAL A 24 -3.21 4.46 -9.10
N VAL A 25 -4.24 5.29 -9.13
CA VAL A 25 -5.33 5.26 -8.14
C VAL A 25 -6.06 3.92 -8.17
N ILE A 26 -6.39 3.41 -9.37
CA ILE A 26 -7.08 2.12 -9.52
C ILE A 26 -6.21 0.97 -8.98
N VAL A 27 -4.95 0.88 -9.43
CA VAL A 27 -4.03 -0.18 -8.97
C VAL A 27 -3.76 -0.06 -7.46
N GLY A 28 -3.59 1.16 -6.97
CA GLY A 28 -3.42 1.49 -5.55
C GLY A 28 -4.58 1.03 -4.69
N ILE A 29 -5.82 1.31 -5.09
CA ILE A 29 -7.02 0.86 -4.37
C ILE A 29 -7.10 -0.67 -4.37
N LEU A 30 -6.90 -1.32 -5.52
CA LEU A 30 -6.98 -2.78 -5.62
C LEU A 30 -5.94 -3.48 -4.76
N LEU A 31 -4.67 -3.06 -4.85
CA LEU A 31 -3.60 -3.61 -4.02
C LEU A 31 -3.77 -3.22 -2.56
N GLY A 32 -4.24 -2.01 -2.26
CA GLY A 32 -4.52 -1.56 -0.90
C GLY A 32 -5.60 -2.39 -0.21
N ILE A 33 -6.72 -2.66 -0.88
CA ILE A 33 -7.77 -3.55 -0.37
C ILE A 33 -7.21 -4.94 -0.13
N LEU A 34 -6.47 -5.48 -1.10
CA LEU A 34 -5.88 -6.83 -1.00
C LEU A 34 -4.93 -6.93 0.20
N MET A 35 -4.01 -5.97 0.35
CA MET A 35 -3.03 -5.96 1.44
C MET A 35 -3.69 -5.72 2.79
N THR A 36 -4.68 -4.83 2.87
CA THR A 36 -5.46 -4.57 4.10
C THR A 36 -6.19 -5.84 4.53
N ALA A 37 -6.89 -6.51 3.61
CA ALA A 37 -7.63 -7.73 3.92
C ALA A 37 -6.70 -8.87 4.34
N ALA A 38 -5.57 -9.05 3.64
CA ALA A 38 -4.57 -10.05 3.99
C ALA A 38 -3.99 -9.80 5.38
N ASN A 39 -3.60 -8.56 5.70
CA ASN A 39 -3.06 -8.22 7.01
C ASN A 39 -4.10 -8.29 8.13
N ALA A 40 -5.36 -7.90 7.88
CA ALA A 40 -6.44 -8.07 8.85
C ALA A 40 -6.69 -9.55 9.17
N TYR A 41 -6.78 -10.39 8.13
CA TYR A 41 -6.97 -11.83 8.31
C TYR A 41 -5.80 -12.48 9.06
N LEU A 42 -4.55 -12.26 8.60
CA LEU A 42 -3.38 -12.85 9.23
C LEU A 42 -3.15 -12.33 10.65
N GLY A 43 -3.43 -11.05 10.90
CA GLY A 43 -3.34 -10.46 12.23
C GLY A 43 -4.35 -11.05 13.20
N LEU A 44 -5.59 -11.24 12.78
CA LEU A 44 -6.64 -11.86 13.60
C LEU A 44 -6.44 -13.37 13.78
N TYR A 45 -6.00 -14.08 12.73
CA TYR A 45 -5.88 -15.54 12.74
C TYR A 45 -4.56 -16.03 13.34
N ALA A 46 -3.44 -15.45 12.92
CA ALA A 46 -2.09 -15.90 13.28
C ALA A 46 -1.37 -14.96 14.26
N GLY A 47 -1.96 -13.81 14.63
CA GLY A 47 -1.36 -12.85 15.55
C GLY A 47 -0.14 -12.12 14.97
N MET A 48 0.08 -12.18 13.66
CA MET A 48 1.23 -11.56 12.98
C MET A 48 0.78 -10.80 11.73
N THR A 49 1.49 -9.71 11.41
CA THR A 49 1.29 -8.94 10.18
C THR A 49 2.49 -9.10 9.26
N VAL A 50 2.27 -8.90 7.96
CA VAL A 50 3.30 -8.99 6.93
C VAL A 50 3.51 -7.62 6.33
N SER A 51 4.76 -7.28 6.00
CA SER A 51 5.05 -6.02 5.29
C SER A 51 4.42 -6.07 3.88
N ALA A 52 3.42 -5.23 3.68
CA ALA A 52 2.72 -5.01 2.42
C ALA A 52 3.56 -4.21 1.42
N SER A 53 4.47 -3.35 1.90
CA SER A 53 5.26 -2.45 1.04
C SER A 53 6.12 -3.18 0.01
N ILE A 54 6.76 -4.29 0.39
CA ILE A 54 7.62 -5.07 -0.51
C ILE A 54 6.78 -5.75 -1.61
N PRO A 55 5.79 -6.60 -1.28
CA PRO A 55 4.97 -7.25 -2.30
C PRO A 55 4.15 -6.24 -3.11
N ALA A 56 3.64 -5.16 -2.51
CA ALA A 56 2.90 -4.13 -3.23
C ALA A 56 3.76 -3.44 -4.28
N ALA A 57 5.01 -3.08 -3.96
CA ALA A 57 5.92 -2.47 -4.94
C ALA A 57 6.27 -3.40 -6.10
N VAL A 58 6.46 -4.69 -5.83
CA VAL A 58 6.75 -5.69 -6.87
C VAL A 58 5.52 -5.92 -7.76
N MET A 59 4.35 -6.15 -7.15
CA MET A 59 3.09 -6.37 -7.89
C MET A 59 2.71 -5.12 -8.70
N SER A 60 2.82 -3.94 -8.11
CA SER A 60 2.56 -2.68 -8.80
C SER A 60 3.44 -2.51 -10.03
N MET A 61 4.76 -2.74 -9.92
CA MET A 61 5.65 -2.67 -11.08
C MET A 61 5.29 -3.69 -12.15
N ILE A 62 4.91 -4.92 -11.77
CA ILE A 62 4.49 -5.95 -12.73
C ILE A 62 3.21 -5.50 -13.45
N ILE A 63 2.19 -5.06 -12.70
CA ILE A 63 0.88 -4.68 -13.25
C ILE A 63 1.02 -3.45 -14.15
N LEU A 64 1.62 -2.37 -13.63
CA LEU A 64 1.75 -1.11 -14.38
C LEU A 64 2.59 -1.32 -15.64
N ARG A 65 3.75 -1.98 -15.53
CA ARG A 65 4.68 -2.16 -16.67
C ARG A 65 4.19 -3.18 -17.69
N SER A 66 3.32 -4.11 -17.28
CA SER A 66 2.66 -5.02 -18.21
C SER A 66 1.55 -4.33 -19.02
N LEU A 67 0.90 -3.32 -18.45
CA LEU A 67 -0.24 -2.63 -19.08
C LEU A 67 0.16 -1.34 -19.80
N PHE A 68 1.23 -0.68 -19.35
CA PHE A 68 1.66 0.61 -19.86
C PHE A 68 3.17 0.63 -20.11
N LYS A 69 3.59 1.30 -21.19
CA LYS A 69 5.00 1.42 -21.57
C LYS A 69 5.70 2.58 -20.85
N ASP A 70 4.94 3.63 -20.52
CA ASP A 70 5.42 4.88 -19.92
C ASP A 70 5.13 4.93 -18.41
N VAL A 71 5.68 3.98 -17.65
CA VAL A 71 5.50 3.89 -16.19
C VAL A 71 6.70 4.48 -15.48
N THR A 72 6.46 5.34 -14.51
CA THR A 72 7.53 5.96 -13.71
C THR A 72 7.71 5.27 -12.35
N ILE A 73 8.87 5.45 -11.73
CA ILE A 73 9.15 4.95 -10.37
C ILE A 73 8.25 5.65 -9.34
N LEU A 74 7.83 6.89 -9.62
CA LEU A 74 6.97 7.70 -8.75
C LEU A 74 5.54 7.13 -8.71
N GLU A 75 5.00 6.72 -9.86
CA GLU A 75 3.72 6.04 -9.92
C GLU A 75 3.72 4.76 -9.06
N ASN A 76 4.81 3.99 -9.13
CA ASN A 76 4.96 2.80 -8.30
C ASN A 76 5.10 3.12 -6.81
N ASN A 77 5.80 4.20 -6.48
CA ASN A 77 5.92 4.66 -5.10
C ASN A 77 4.56 5.09 -4.53
N ALA A 78 3.75 5.82 -5.31
CA ALA A 78 2.40 6.20 -4.92
C ALA A 78 1.50 4.97 -4.67
N VAL A 79 1.55 3.96 -5.53
CA VAL A 79 0.84 2.68 -5.31
C VAL A 79 1.31 1.98 -4.04
N GLN A 80 2.62 1.91 -3.81
CA GLN A 80 3.19 1.30 -2.60
C GLN A 80 2.71 2.02 -1.33
N THR A 81 2.73 3.35 -1.32
CA THR A 81 2.27 4.15 -0.18
C THR A 81 0.78 3.93 0.10
N MET A 82 -0.06 3.88 -0.94
CA MET A 82 -1.47 3.55 -0.78
C MET A 82 -1.67 2.15 -0.17
N ALA A 83 -0.87 1.17 -0.60
CA ALA A 83 -0.93 -0.18 -0.06
C ALA A 83 -0.47 -0.25 1.41
N SER A 84 0.62 0.43 1.77
CA SER A 84 1.13 0.44 3.15
C SER A 84 0.25 1.26 4.10
N ALA A 85 -0.42 2.31 3.61
CA ALA A 85 -1.41 3.05 4.40
C ALA A 85 -2.56 2.12 4.86
N GLY A 86 -2.94 1.15 4.04
CA GLY A 86 -3.90 0.11 4.39
C GLY A 86 -3.48 -0.75 5.59
N GLU A 87 -2.18 -0.93 5.83
CA GLU A 87 -1.67 -1.66 7.00
C GLU A 87 -2.02 -0.95 8.31
N SER A 88 -2.00 0.39 8.30
CA SER A 88 -2.37 1.18 9.48
C SER A 88 -3.86 0.98 9.83
N LEU A 89 -4.72 0.89 8.81
CA LEU A 89 -6.12 0.57 8.99
C LEU A 89 -6.31 -0.87 9.51
N ALA A 90 -5.61 -1.85 8.91
CA ALA A 90 -5.66 -3.23 9.34
C ALA A 90 -5.23 -3.37 10.81
N ALA A 91 -4.13 -2.73 11.22
CA ALA A 91 -3.67 -2.71 12.60
C ALA A 91 -4.75 -2.19 13.55
N GLY A 92 -5.42 -1.10 13.20
CA GLY A 92 -6.56 -0.57 13.95
C GLY A 92 -7.64 -1.63 14.17
N VAL A 93 -8.06 -2.33 13.10
CA VAL A 93 -9.09 -3.38 13.19
C VAL A 93 -8.64 -4.57 14.03
N ILE A 94 -7.41 -5.04 13.84
CA ILE A 94 -6.85 -6.21 14.53
C ILE A 94 -6.78 -5.99 16.05
N PHE A 95 -6.51 -4.76 16.51
CA PHE A 95 -6.46 -4.47 17.94
C PHE A 95 -7.83 -4.10 18.54
N THR A 96 -8.68 -3.43 17.78
CA THR A 96 -9.95 -2.92 18.30
C THR A 96 -11.06 -3.96 18.31
N VAL A 97 -11.20 -4.77 17.26
CA VAL A 97 -12.32 -5.72 17.14
C VAL A 97 -12.27 -6.81 18.23
N PRO A 98 -11.14 -7.51 18.45
CA PRO A 98 -11.06 -8.51 19.52
C PRO A 98 -11.28 -7.89 20.91
N ALA A 99 -10.79 -6.66 21.13
CA ALA A 99 -11.01 -5.95 22.38
C ALA A 99 -12.50 -5.73 22.66
N LEU A 100 -13.27 -5.30 21.65
CA LEU A 100 -14.73 -5.13 21.78
C LEU A 100 -15.45 -6.46 22.04
N LEU A 101 -14.99 -7.57 21.48
CA LEU A 101 -15.63 -8.87 21.66
C LEU A 101 -15.37 -9.51 23.03
N VAL A 102 -14.23 -9.19 23.67
CA VAL A 102 -13.82 -9.81 24.94
C VAL A 102 -14.29 -9.01 26.17
N ILE A 103 -14.72 -7.74 26.01
CA ILE A 103 -15.24 -6.94 27.13
C ILE A 103 -16.51 -7.60 27.70
N PRO A 104 -16.52 -7.98 28.99
CA PRO A 104 -17.69 -8.60 29.62
C PRO A 104 -18.89 -7.65 29.68
N ASN A 105 -20.11 -8.16 29.46
CA ASN A 105 -21.37 -7.42 29.51
C ASN A 105 -21.52 -6.28 28.48
N LEU A 106 -20.69 -6.20 27.45
CA LEU A 106 -20.84 -5.19 26.40
C LEU A 106 -22.01 -5.51 25.44
N TRP A 107 -22.36 -6.79 25.32
CA TRP A 107 -23.32 -7.31 24.33
C TRP A 107 -24.57 -7.92 24.98
N ASP A 108 -24.66 -7.90 26.31
CA ASP A 108 -25.63 -8.69 27.11
C ASP A 108 -26.88 -7.89 27.56
N ASP A 109 -27.35 -6.93 26.75
CA ASP A 109 -28.67 -6.28 26.92
C ASP A 109 -29.83 -7.12 26.34
#